data_AF-A0A2G7FNC5-F1
#
_entry.id   AF-A0A2G7FNC5-F1
#
_cell.length_a   1.000
_cell.length_b   1.000
_cell.length_c   1.000
_cell.angle_alpha   90.00
_cell.angle_beta   90.00
_cell.angle_gamma   90.00
#
_symmetry.space_group_name_H-M   'P 1'
#
loop_
_entity.id
_entity.type
_entity.pdbx_description
1 polymer ?
#
loop_
_entity_poly.entity_id
_entity_poly.type
_entity_poly.pdbx_seq_one_letter_code
_entity_poly.pdbx_strand_id
1 'polypeptide(L)'
;MKSRPTLAELPLNPNDPPYSAWGLWGVDDEIGTLNLLDESTVTKAASEIQVGQRFSLNWSLASPRTPMFGRDTCEFSHKVYQHSPELIALDDELHFNTQKSSQVDGLRHAAYQKSGLFYNGKSKEDILKAGSLTLGIHQWHDNGLFAGRGVLIDYWAYAKRHGKAYDAIGGASITHDELMACLAEQSQLSKQTIEFRKGDMLLIRSGFTENYVKLSEDQERNSAQTTPPKTSGVAQDERMLQFLWDKQVAMVGGDAPAWECLPPVPSSNFLYHEVLLAGWGCQGAKKFSFEQIAQHIGRNEVATAAIFYGQSKASPEDITNLASLLEIPQEVLEEQLSGFPDRGKSVEMPPKEPLIYRLYEIVQNYGYAYKAVLNEKFGDGIMSAISFSTKVEKETDADGNNWAVITLRGKWLPFSRF
;
A
#
# COMPACT_ATOMS: atom_id res chain seq x y z
N MET A 1 -25.29 21.89 10.52
CA MET A 1 -25.07 20.43 10.34
C MET A 1 -25.46 19.75 11.65
N LYS A 2 -26.17 18.62 11.62
CA LYS A 2 -26.32 17.80 12.83
C LYS A 2 -24.93 17.32 13.26
N SER A 3 -24.66 17.33 14.57
CA SER A 3 -23.42 16.76 15.12
C SER A 3 -23.34 15.27 14.77
N ARG A 4 -22.13 14.77 14.45
CA ARG A 4 -21.90 13.33 14.28
C ARG A 4 -22.29 12.61 15.58
N PRO A 5 -23.04 11.49 15.53
CA PRO A 5 -23.38 10.73 16.72
C PRO A 5 -22.11 10.18 17.37
N THR A 6 -22.11 10.06 18.68
CA THR A 6 -21.13 9.29 19.45
C THR A 6 -21.33 7.78 19.20
N LEU A 7 -20.32 6.96 19.50
CA LEU A 7 -20.45 5.50 19.34
C LEU A 7 -21.62 4.92 20.15
N ALA A 8 -21.87 5.47 21.35
CA ALA A 8 -22.96 5.05 22.23
C ALA A 8 -24.36 5.40 21.69
N GLU A 9 -24.45 6.31 20.72
CA GLU A 9 -25.69 6.67 20.02
C GLU A 9 -25.93 5.79 18.77
N LEU A 10 -25.01 4.87 18.45
CA LEU A 10 -25.21 3.87 17.40
C LEU A 10 -25.84 2.59 17.97
N PRO A 11 -26.75 1.93 17.24
CA PRO A 11 -27.21 2.30 15.90
C PRO A 11 -28.21 3.45 15.86
N LEU A 12 -28.27 4.16 14.72
CA LEU A 12 -29.21 5.28 14.52
C LEU A 12 -30.67 4.82 14.49
N ASN A 13 -30.94 3.61 14.00
CA ASN A 13 -32.24 2.97 14.11
C ASN A 13 -32.17 1.80 15.11
N PRO A 14 -33.12 1.68 16.07
CA PRO A 14 -33.07 0.64 17.10
C PRO A 14 -33.08 -0.81 16.60
N ASN A 15 -33.50 -1.04 15.35
CA ASN A 15 -33.58 -2.38 14.74
C ASN A 15 -32.32 -2.75 13.95
N ASP A 16 -31.39 -1.80 13.75
CA ASP A 16 -30.16 -2.07 13.01
C ASP A 16 -29.15 -2.81 13.92
N PRO A 17 -28.15 -3.51 13.34
CA PRO A 17 -27.15 -4.21 14.13
C PRO A 17 -26.36 -3.29 15.08
N PRO A 18 -25.83 -3.83 16.20
CA PRO A 18 -25.04 -3.07 17.17
C PRO A 18 -23.88 -2.31 16.51
N TYR A 19 -23.67 -1.08 16.94
CA TYR A 19 -22.63 -0.17 16.44
C TYR A 19 -22.76 0.25 14.97
N SER A 20 -23.83 -0.12 14.25
CA SER A 20 -23.96 0.25 12.84
C SER A 20 -24.21 1.77 12.67
N ALA A 21 -23.57 2.35 11.66
CA ALA A 21 -23.70 3.76 11.30
C ALA A 21 -24.65 3.98 10.11
N TRP A 22 -25.57 3.04 9.88
CA TRP A 22 -26.44 3.04 8.70
C TRP A 22 -27.31 4.30 8.64
N GLY A 23 -27.45 4.84 7.42
CA GLY A 23 -28.12 6.10 7.18
C GLY A 23 -27.34 7.37 7.56
N LEU A 24 -26.15 7.26 8.18
CA LEU A 24 -25.37 8.45 8.58
C LEU A 24 -25.02 9.35 7.38
N TRP A 25 -24.62 8.75 6.26
CA TRP A 25 -24.31 9.45 5.01
C TRP A 25 -25.45 9.38 3.97
N GLY A 26 -26.63 8.90 4.40
CA GLY A 26 -27.77 8.62 3.54
C GLY A 26 -28.06 7.13 3.41
N VAL A 27 -29.33 6.79 3.15
CA VAL A 27 -29.80 5.40 3.04
C VAL A 27 -29.36 4.70 1.75
N ASP A 28 -28.92 5.47 0.77
CA ASP A 28 -28.40 4.99 -0.52
C ASP A 28 -26.86 5.09 -0.58
N ASP A 29 -26.19 5.48 0.50
CA ASP A 29 -24.73 5.51 0.56
C ASP A 29 -24.15 4.09 0.44
N GLU A 30 -23.08 3.97 -0.35
CA GLU A 30 -22.38 2.71 -0.61
C GLU A 30 -20.86 2.78 -0.36
N ILE A 31 -20.37 3.89 0.20
CA ILE A 31 -18.92 4.12 0.40
C ILE A 31 -18.53 4.37 1.86
N GLY A 32 -19.48 4.60 2.76
CA GLY A 32 -19.26 4.59 4.21
C GLY A 32 -18.26 5.64 4.68
N THR A 33 -17.24 5.21 5.43
CA THR A 33 -16.22 6.13 5.96
C THR A 33 -15.32 6.74 4.89
N LEU A 34 -15.37 6.28 3.64
CA LEU A 34 -14.70 6.96 2.51
C LEU A 34 -15.20 8.40 2.37
N ASN A 35 -16.45 8.69 2.75
CA ASN A 35 -16.99 10.06 2.84
C ASN A 35 -16.22 10.99 3.80
N LEU A 36 -15.31 10.46 4.63
CA LEU A 36 -14.44 11.25 5.49
C LEU A 36 -13.23 11.83 4.74
N LEU A 37 -12.88 11.28 3.57
CA LEU A 37 -11.82 11.74 2.68
C LEU A 37 -12.33 12.84 1.73
N ASP A 38 -12.85 13.94 2.30
CA ASP A 38 -13.26 15.09 1.49
C ASP A 38 -12.06 15.89 0.95
N GLU A 39 -12.31 16.76 -0.03
CA GLU A 39 -11.27 17.58 -0.69
C GLU A 39 -10.34 18.30 0.31
N SER A 40 -10.91 18.87 1.39
CA SER A 40 -10.14 19.54 2.44
C SER A 40 -9.23 18.56 3.19
N THR A 41 -9.71 17.37 3.48
CA THR A 41 -8.98 16.33 4.20
C THR A 41 -7.83 15.78 3.36
N VAL A 42 -8.08 15.49 2.07
CA VAL A 42 -7.05 15.06 1.12
C VAL A 42 -6.01 16.15 0.89
N THR A 43 -6.43 17.39 0.69
CA THR A 43 -5.52 18.54 0.51
C THR A 43 -4.61 18.74 1.72
N LYS A 44 -5.14 18.60 2.95
CA LYS A 44 -4.33 18.68 4.18
C LYS A 44 -3.34 17.52 4.27
N ALA A 45 -3.72 16.33 3.83
CA ALA A 45 -2.81 15.18 3.83
C ALA A 45 -1.60 15.40 2.92
N ALA A 46 -1.75 16.08 1.78
CA ALA A 46 -0.63 16.41 0.90
C ALA A 46 0.46 17.24 1.60
N SER A 47 0.09 18.05 2.60
CA SER A 47 1.05 18.81 3.40
C SER A 47 1.97 17.95 4.27
N GLU A 48 1.67 16.66 4.47
CA GLU A 48 2.56 15.75 5.18
C GLU A 48 3.76 15.31 4.31
N ILE A 49 3.73 15.57 2.99
CA ILE A 49 4.83 15.28 2.06
C ILE A 49 5.90 16.36 2.18
N GLN A 50 6.82 16.18 3.13
CA GLN A 50 7.89 17.15 3.41
C GLN A 50 9.23 16.80 2.74
N VAL A 51 9.52 15.51 2.61
CA VAL A 51 10.82 15.00 2.13
C VAL A 51 10.72 14.18 0.85
N GLY A 52 9.50 13.95 0.36
CA GLY A 52 9.23 13.22 -0.87
C GLY A 52 9.56 11.73 -0.83
N GLN A 53 9.93 11.13 0.31
CA GLN A 53 10.20 9.67 0.39
C GLN A 53 8.95 8.84 0.12
N ARG A 54 9.14 7.69 -0.53
CA ARG A 54 8.04 6.81 -0.94
C ARG A 54 8.36 5.37 -0.61
N PHE A 55 7.38 4.67 -0.03
CA PHE A 55 7.50 3.27 0.36
C PHE A 55 6.38 2.49 -0.30
N SER A 56 6.74 1.54 -1.17
CA SER A 56 5.79 0.53 -1.58
C SER A 56 5.42 -0.25 -0.34
N LEU A 57 4.13 -0.29 -0.09
CA LEU A 57 3.64 -1.13 0.96
C LEU A 57 3.56 -2.58 0.38
N ASN A 58 3.29 -2.78 -0.91
CA ASN A 58 2.81 -4.07 -1.47
C ASN A 58 3.64 -5.30 -1.11
N TRP A 59 2.93 -6.41 -0.89
CA TRP A 59 3.51 -7.74 -0.93
C TRP A 59 3.36 -8.32 -2.35
N SER A 60 4.19 -9.31 -2.69
CA SER A 60 4.13 -9.98 -3.99
C SER A 60 2.79 -10.69 -4.16
N LEU A 61 2.20 -10.65 -5.36
CA LEU A 61 0.99 -11.42 -5.68
C LEU A 61 1.23 -12.94 -5.59
N ALA A 62 2.49 -13.38 -5.75
CA ALA A 62 2.90 -14.77 -5.51
C ALA A 62 3.01 -15.11 -4.00
N SER A 63 2.81 -14.15 -3.10
CA SER A 63 2.91 -14.30 -1.65
C SER A 63 1.61 -13.93 -0.92
N PRO A 64 1.26 -14.62 0.18
CA PRO A 64 1.86 -15.87 0.66
C PRO A 64 1.71 -17.00 -0.38
N ARG A 65 2.62 -17.98 -0.35
CA ARG A 65 2.56 -19.17 -1.23
C ARG A 65 1.25 -19.92 -0.99
N THR A 66 0.91 -20.14 0.28
CA THR A 66 -0.38 -20.71 0.70
C THR A 66 -1.26 -19.61 1.32
N PRO A 67 -2.28 -19.12 0.60
CA PRO A 67 -3.25 -18.17 1.14
C PRO A 67 -4.00 -18.74 2.34
N MET A 68 -4.15 -17.94 3.39
CA MET A 68 -4.95 -18.32 4.57
C MET A 68 -6.45 -18.37 4.23
N PHE A 69 -7.26 -18.92 5.15
CA PHE A 69 -8.73 -18.96 5.07
C PHE A 69 -9.28 -19.82 3.90
N GLY A 70 -8.59 -20.90 3.55
CA GLY A 70 -9.03 -21.85 2.51
C GLY A 70 -9.00 -21.27 1.09
N ARG A 71 -8.28 -20.17 0.88
CA ARG A 71 -8.16 -19.49 -0.41
C ARG A 71 -7.09 -20.11 -1.32
N ASP A 72 -6.38 -21.13 -0.83
CA ASP A 72 -5.47 -21.98 -1.60
C ASP A 72 -6.18 -22.82 -2.66
N THR A 73 -7.51 -22.95 -2.59
CA THR A 73 -8.35 -23.56 -3.64
C THR A 73 -8.34 -22.80 -4.97
N CYS A 74 -7.94 -21.52 -4.97
CA CYS A 74 -7.70 -20.73 -6.17
C CYS A 74 -6.18 -20.64 -6.39
N GLU A 75 -5.66 -21.52 -7.24
CA GLU A 75 -4.24 -21.51 -7.58
C GLU A 75 -3.88 -20.19 -8.26
N PHE A 76 -2.90 -19.48 -7.69
CA PHE A 76 -2.33 -18.29 -8.31
C PHE A 76 -1.60 -18.69 -9.58
N SER A 77 -2.02 -18.13 -10.72
CA SER A 77 -1.28 -18.25 -11.96
C SER A 77 -0.98 -16.87 -12.56
N HIS A 78 0.21 -16.77 -13.13
CA HIS A 78 0.65 -15.63 -13.92
C HIS A 78 1.27 -16.19 -15.20
N LYS A 79 0.59 -15.97 -16.32
CA LYS A 79 1.00 -16.47 -17.62
C LYS A 79 1.28 -15.28 -18.53
N VAL A 80 2.52 -15.16 -18.95
CA VAL A 80 2.93 -14.20 -19.97
C VAL A 80 2.86 -14.88 -21.34
N TYR A 81 2.24 -14.23 -22.32
CA TYR A 81 2.05 -14.80 -23.66
C TYR A 81 2.14 -13.74 -24.75
N GLN A 82 2.44 -14.19 -25.97
CA GLN A 82 2.51 -13.35 -27.17
C GLN A 82 1.28 -13.60 -28.04
N HIS A 83 0.59 -12.53 -28.46
CA HIS A 83 -0.63 -12.64 -29.27
C HIS A 83 -0.38 -12.98 -30.75
N SER A 84 0.73 -12.49 -31.31
CA SER A 84 1.09 -12.74 -32.71
C SER A 84 2.62 -12.82 -32.85
N PRO A 85 3.15 -13.72 -33.69
CA PRO A 85 4.59 -13.81 -33.97
C PRO A 85 5.12 -12.61 -34.77
N GLU A 86 4.25 -11.80 -35.39
CA GLU A 86 4.66 -10.66 -36.23
C GLU A 86 4.92 -9.36 -35.43
N LEU A 87 4.40 -9.25 -34.21
CA LEU A 87 4.58 -8.11 -33.31
C LEU A 87 5.16 -8.58 -31.98
N ILE A 88 6.30 -8.02 -31.57
CA ILE A 88 6.91 -8.33 -30.27
C ILE A 88 6.19 -7.50 -29.19
N ALA A 89 5.02 -7.99 -28.79
CA ALA A 89 4.21 -7.51 -27.66
C ALA A 89 3.82 -8.71 -26.80
N LEU A 90 3.95 -8.57 -25.48
CA LEU A 90 3.63 -9.59 -24.49
C LEU A 90 2.53 -9.05 -23.60
N ASP A 91 1.52 -9.87 -23.37
CA ASP A 91 0.45 -9.62 -22.41
C ASP A 91 0.45 -10.70 -21.33
N ASP A 92 -0.20 -10.38 -20.22
CA ASP A 92 -0.23 -11.20 -19.02
C ASP A 92 -1.66 -11.65 -18.73
N GLU A 93 -1.83 -12.90 -18.34
CA GLU A 93 -3.06 -13.43 -17.75
C GLU A 93 -2.79 -13.75 -16.28
N LEU A 94 -3.61 -13.17 -15.40
CA LEU A 94 -3.55 -13.38 -13.95
C LEU A 94 -4.84 -14.07 -13.49
N HIS A 95 -4.69 -15.19 -12.78
CA HIS A 95 -5.78 -15.83 -12.07
C HIS A 95 -5.44 -15.92 -10.59
N PHE A 96 -6.23 -15.28 -9.73
CA PHE A 96 -6.00 -15.27 -8.30
C PHE A 96 -7.25 -14.88 -7.52
N ASN A 97 -7.29 -15.27 -6.26
CA ASN A 97 -8.27 -14.76 -5.31
C ASN A 97 -7.89 -13.34 -4.86
N THR A 98 -8.79 -12.37 -4.98
CA THR A 98 -8.51 -10.96 -4.64
C THR A 98 -8.23 -10.70 -3.16
N GLN A 99 -8.45 -11.69 -2.29
CA GLN A 99 -8.10 -11.70 -0.87
C GLN A 99 -6.85 -12.56 -0.55
N LYS A 100 -5.98 -12.81 -1.55
CA LYS A 100 -4.74 -13.59 -1.39
C LYS A 100 -3.59 -12.79 -0.78
N SER A 101 -3.31 -11.61 -1.34
CA SER A 101 -2.10 -10.82 -1.06
C SER A 101 -2.47 -9.45 -0.47
N SER A 102 -1.67 -8.41 -0.75
CA SER A 102 -2.05 -7.02 -0.51
C SER A 102 -3.40 -6.73 -1.19
N GLN A 103 -4.38 -6.32 -0.39
CA GLN A 103 -5.81 -6.28 -0.73
C GLN A 103 -6.51 -5.16 0.04
N VAL A 104 -7.65 -4.72 -0.49
CA VAL A 104 -8.64 -3.93 0.26
C VAL A 104 -9.93 -4.71 0.38
N ASP A 105 -10.46 -4.87 1.59
CA ASP A 105 -11.69 -5.60 1.84
C ASP A 105 -12.90 -4.73 1.48
N GLY A 106 -13.63 -5.19 0.46
CA GLY A 106 -14.87 -4.62 -0.04
C GLY A 106 -15.99 -4.58 1.01
N LEU A 107 -16.97 -3.69 0.83
CA LEU A 107 -18.19 -3.71 1.66
C LEU A 107 -19.08 -4.93 1.39
N ARG A 108 -18.77 -5.71 0.35
CA ARG A 108 -19.31 -7.05 0.07
C ARG A 108 -18.60 -8.18 0.83
N HIS A 109 -17.49 -7.90 1.52
CA HIS A 109 -16.60 -8.94 2.02
C HIS A 109 -17.15 -9.68 3.25
N ALA A 110 -17.65 -8.93 4.23
CA ALA A 110 -18.19 -9.47 5.46
C ALA A 110 -19.49 -8.77 5.84
N ALA A 111 -20.47 -9.56 6.28
CA ALA A 111 -21.73 -9.10 6.86
C ALA A 111 -21.66 -9.17 8.39
N TYR A 112 -22.63 -8.56 9.06
CA TYR A 112 -22.98 -8.97 10.42
C TYR A 112 -23.45 -10.42 10.39
N GLN A 113 -22.77 -11.32 11.09
CA GLN A 113 -23.03 -12.75 10.98
C GLN A 113 -24.44 -13.13 11.48
N LYS A 114 -24.94 -12.43 12.51
CA LYS A 114 -26.27 -12.72 13.09
C LYS A 114 -27.43 -12.29 12.19
N SER A 115 -27.33 -11.15 11.50
CA SER A 115 -28.39 -10.64 10.64
C SER A 115 -28.23 -11.05 9.18
N GLY A 116 -27.01 -11.39 8.74
CA GLY A 116 -26.69 -11.65 7.33
C GLY A 116 -26.68 -10.39 6.47
N LEU A 117 -26.71 -9.20 7.09
CA LEU A 117 -26.78 -7.91 6.40
C LEU A 117 -25.40 -7.26 6.29
N PHE A 118 -25.16 -6.65 5.13
CA PHE A 118 -24.00 -5.85 4.78
C PHE A 118 -24.27 -4.37 5.04
N TYR A 119 -23.32 -3.52 4.67
CA TYR A 119 -23.41 -2.07 4.85
C TYR A 119 -24.74 -1.49 4.35
N ASN A 120 -25.33 -0.60 5.15
CA ASN A 120 -26.62 0.06 4.90
C ASN A 120 -27.79 -0.91 4.66
N GLY A 121 -27.75 -2.08 5.31
CA GLY A 121 -28.84 -3.05 5.29
C GLY A 121 -28.96 -3.88 4.02
N LYS A 122 -27.96 -3.86 3.12
CA LYS A 122 -27.98 -4.67 1.91
C LYS A 122 -27.91 -6.16 2.24
N SER A 123 -28.71 -6.96 1.55
CA SER A 123 -28.74 -8.42 1.73
C SER A 123 -27.70 -9.12 0.85
N LYS A 124 -27.43 -10.39 1.16
CA LYS A 124 -26.62 -11.26 0.30
C LYS A 124 -27.25 -11.41 -1.09
N GLU A 125 -28.57 -11.49 -1.15
CA GLU A 125 -29.36 -11.60 -2.38
C GLU A 125 -29.18 -10.36 -3.27
N ASP A 126 -29.13 -9.16 -2.67
CA ASP A 126 -28.86 -7.92 -3.41
C ASP A 126 -27.49 -7.94 -4.10
N ILE A 127 -26.49 -8.52 -3.43
CA ILE A 127 -25.10 -8.59 -3.93
C ILE A 127 -24.95 -9.70 -4.98
N LEU A 128 -25.58 -10.86 -4.78
CA LEU A 128 -25.47 -12.01 -5.68
C LEU A 128 -26.33 -11.91 -6.94
N LYS A 129 -27.25 -10.95 -7.00
CA LYS A 129 -28.05 -10.69 -8.20
C LYS A 129 -27.13 -10.46 -9.40
N ALA A 130 -27.43 -11.12 -10.52
CA ALA A 130 -26.63 -11.02 -11.73
C ALA A 130 -26.49 -9.54 -12.18
N GLY A 131 -25.24 -9.11 -12.42
CA GLY A 131 -24.92 -7.72 -12.79
C GLY A 131 -25.00 -6.71 -11.65
N SER A 132 -25.16 -7.14 -10.39
CA SER A 132 -25.28 -6.22 -9.25
C SER A 132 -24.00 -5.41 -9.03
N LEU A 133 -24.19 -4.10 -8.94
CA LEU A 133 -23.17 -3.11 -8.62
C LEU A 133 -23.19 -2.70 -7.13
N THR A 134 -24.22 -3.09 -6.38
CA THR A 134 -24.40 -2.79 -4.95
C THR A 134 -23.13 -3.07 -4.14
N LEU A 135 -22.61 -2.08 -3.42
CA LEU A 135 -21.42 -2.17 -2.55
C LEU A 135 -20.13 -2.62 -3.29
N GLY A 136 -20.10 -2.49 -4.61
CA GLY A 136 -18.95 -2.88 -5.42
C GLY A 136 -17.77 -1.92 -5.28
N ILE A 137 -16.56 -2.41 -5.52
CA ILE A 137 -15.33 -1.60 -5.41
C ILE A 137 -15.23 -0.46 -6.42
N HIS A 138 -16.01 -0.49 -7.52
CA HIS A 138 -16.10 0.63 -8.47
C HIS A 138 -16.66 1.88 -7.80
N GLN A 139 -17.53 1.73 -6.79
CA GLN A 139 -18.04 2.87 -6.02
C GLN A 139 -16.90 3.66 -5.35
N TRP A 140 -15.79 3.01 -5.02
CA TRP A 140 -14.62 3.69 -4.47
C TRP A 140 -13.82 4.40 -5.55
N HIS A 141 -13.70 3.77 -6.73
CA HIS A 141 -13.03 4.36 -7.88
C HIS A 141 -13.71 5.66 -8.30
N ASP A 142 -15.04 5.63 -8.45
CA ASP A 142 -15.85 6.77 -8.85
C ASP A 142 -15.85 7.92 -7.81
N ASN A 143 -15.30 7.67 -6.61
CA ASN A 143 -15.20 8.62 -5.50
C ASN A 143 -13.74 8.91 -5.08
N GLY A 144 -12.77 8.76 -5.99
CA GLY A 144 -11.39 9.21 -5.80
C GLY A 144 -10.48 8.27 -5.00
N LEU A 145 -10.91 7.02 -4.78
CA LEU A 145 -10.16 5.98 -4.05
C LEU A 145 -9.72 6.44 -2.64
N PHE A 146 -8.81 5.68 -2.01
CA PHE A 146 -8.23 6.03 -0.71
C PHE A 146 -7.05 6.98 -0.88
N ALA A 147 -7.32 8.28 -0.97
CA ALA A 147 -6.31 9.33 -0.92
C ALA A 147 -6.43 10.12 0.40
N GLY A 148 -5.34 10.23 1.16
CA GLY A 148 -5.41 10.88 2.47
C GLY A 148 -4.17 10.62 3.33
N ARG A 149 -4.28 10.93 4.63
CA ARG A 149 -3.16 10.82 5.57
C ARG A 149 -3.12 9.44 6.21
N GLY A 150 -2.01 8.74 6.06
CA GLY A 150 -1.76 7.49 6.78
C GLY A 150 -1.04 7.72 8.12
N VAL A 151 -1.45 7.03 9.17
CA VAL A 151 -0.77 7.01 10.47
C VAL A 151 -0.34 5.58 10.79
N LEU A 152 0.97 5.34 10.88
CA LEU A 152 1.54 4.04 11.22
C LEU A 152 1.77 3.90 12.73
N ILE A 153 1.20 2.85 13.32
CA ILE A 153 1.59 2.35 14.64
C ILE A 153 2.46 1.10 14.44
N ASP A 154 3.75 1.22 14.75
CA ASP A 154 4.75 0.15 14.64
C ASP A 154 4.84 -0.65 15.95
N TYR A 155 3.78 -1.42 16.21
CA TYR A 155 3.68 -2.26 17.40
C TYR A 155 4.80 -3.29 17.47
N TRP A 156 5.24 -3.85 16.35
CA TRP A 156 6.30 -4.85 16.33
C TRP A 156 7.64 -4.31 16.83
N ALA A 157 8.03 -3.11 16.40
CA ALA A 157 9.25 -2.48 16.89
C ALA A 157 9.13 -2.13 18.38
N TYR A 158 7.94 -1.68 18.82
CA TYR A 158 7.65 -1.43 20.24
C TYR A 158 7.77 -2.70 21.09
N ALA A 159 7.13 -3.80 20.68
CA ALA A 159 7.18 -5.08 21.38
C ALA A 159 8.62 -5.58 21.55
N LYS A 160 9.47 -5.45 20.50
CA LYS A 160 10.90 -5.78 20.56
C LYS A 160 11.67 -4.93 21.56
N ARG A 161 11.47 -3.60 21.56
CA ARG A 161 12.16 -2.67 22.49
C ARG A 161 11.82 -2.95 23.95
N HIS A 162 10.59 -3.38 24.22
CA HIS A 162 10.11 -3.69 25.56
C HIS A 162 10.30 -5.16 25.96
N GLY A 163 10.97 -5.98 25.14
CA GLY A 163 11.21 -7.39 25.44
C GLY A 163 9.94 -8.21 25.62
N LYS A 164 8.84 -7.82 24.97
CA LYS A 164 7.56 -8.52 25.10
C LYS A 164 7.60 -9.88 24.42
N ALA A 165 7.12 -10.90 25.13
CA ALA A 165 6.82 -12.19 24.53
C ALA A 165 5.57 -12.06 23.64
N TYR A 166 5.77 -11.88 22.33
CA TYR A 166 4.72 -11.66 21.36
C TYR A 166 4.95 -12.54 20.12
N ASP A 167 4.03 -13.46 19.88
CA ASP A 167 4.03 -14.33 18.70
C ASP A 167 3.26 -13.65 17.56
N ALA A 168 4.03 -13.03 16.65
CA ALA A 168 3.49 -12.26 15.54
C ALA A 168 2.70 -13.08 14.51
N ILE A 169 2.76 -14.42 14.54
CA ILE A 169 2.03 -15.29 13.59
C ILE A 169 1.08 -16.26 14.29
N GLY A 170 1.25 -16.54 15.59
CA GLY A 170 0.51 -17.56 16.33
C GLY A 170 -0.79 -17.12 17.01
N GLY A 171 -1.35 -15.95 16.68
CA GLY A 171 -2.62 -15.49 17.24
C GLY A 171 -2.52 -14.57 18.46
N ALA A 172 -1.37 -13.92 18.69
CA ALA A 172 -1.23 -12.96 19.78
C ALA A 172 -2.13 -11.73 19.57
N SER A 173 -2.80 -11.31 20.64
CA SER A 173 -3.62 -10.10 20.64
C SER A 173 -2.78 -8.86 20.96
N ILE A 174 -3.12 -7.75 20.29
CA ILE A 174 -2.55 -6.43 20.54
C ILE A 174 -3.66 -5.59 21.19
N THR A 175 -3.53 -5.29 22.46
CA THR A 175 -4.59 -4.59 23.21
C THR A 175 -4.66 -3.09 22.86
N HIS A 176 -5.81 -2.49 23.13
CA HIS A 176 -5.99 -1.03 22.99
C HIS A 176 -4.90 -0.25 23.76
N ASP A 177 -4.65 -0.63 25.01
CA ASP A 177 -3.71 0.09 25.88
C ASP A 177 -2.27 -0.02 25.36
N GLU A 178 -1.92 -1.16 24.74
CA GLU A 178 -0.64 -1.35 24.09
C GLU A 178 -0.47 -0.50 22.83
N LEU A 179 -1.50 -0.38 21.99
CA LEU A 179 -1.48 0.50 20.82
C LEU A 179 -1.36 1.96 21.23
N MET A 180 -2.09 2.39 22.26
CA MET A 180 -2.03 3.76 22.77
C MET A 180 -0.67 4.07 23.40
N ALA A 181 -0.10 3.14 24.16
CA ALA A 181 1.25 3.27 24.70
C ALA A 181 2.30 3.34 23.58
N CYS A 182 2.17 2.51 22.55
CA CYS A 182 3.04 2.52 21.37
C CYS A 182 2.96 3.86 20.61
N LEU A 183 1.75 4.39 20.39
CA LEU A 183 1.54 5.69 19.75
C LEU A 183 2.14 6.85 20.57
N ALA A 184 1.97 6.82 21.90
CA ALA A 184 2.55 7.80 22.81
C ALA A 184 4.08 7.75 22.78
N GLU A 185 4.69 6.56 22.81
CA GLU A 185 6.14 6.40 22.69
C GLU A 185 6.65 6.88 21.32
N GLN A 186 5.97 6.52 20.22
CA GLN A 186 6.35 6.99 18.89
C GLN A 186 6.35 8.51 18.80
N SER A 187 5.37 9.16 19.42
CA SER A 187 5.30 10.63 19.50
C SER A 187 6.48 11.22 20.28
N GLN A 188 6.91 10.56 21.35
CA GLN A 188 8.08 10.98 22.13
C GLN A 188 9.38 10.80 21.33
N LEU A 189 9.54 9.64 20.68
CA LEU A 189 10.74 9.31 19.89
C LEU A 189 10.90 10.20 18.66
N SER A 190 9.80 10.55 17.99
CA SER A 190 9.79 11.49 16.86
C SER A 190 9.96 12.95 17.27
N LYS A 191 9.83 13.26 18.57
CA LYS A 191 9.72 14.62 19.12
C LYS A 191 8.56 15.42 18.50
N GLN A 192 7.54 14.72 18.01
CA GLN A 192 6.35 15.30 17.39
C GLN A 192 5.12 14.54 17.88
N THR A 193 4.13 15.26 18.41
CA THR A 193 2.87 14.64 18.82
C THR A 193 2.13 14.09 17.61
N ILE A 194 1.91 12.77 17.58
CA ILE A 194 1.11 12.12 16.54
C ILE A 194 -0.35 12.17 16.97
N GLU A 195 -1.06 13.22 16.54
CA GLU A 195 -2.49 13.37 16.78
C GLU A 195 -3.30 12.88 15.59
N PHE A 196 -4.28 12.01 15.83
CA PHE A 196 -5.24 11.60 14.82
C PHE A 196 -6.21 12.73 14.47
N ARG A 197 -6.51 12.85 13.19
CA ARG A 197 -7.40 13.83 12.58
C ARG A 197 -8.46 13.10 11.74
N LYS A 198 -9.55 13.82 11.43
CA LYS A 198 -10.61 13.30 10.56
C LYS A 198 -10.00 12.78 9.25
N GLY A 199 -10.42 11.58 8.85
CA GLY A 199 -10.04 10.94 7.60
C GLY A 199 -8.67 10.27 7.61
N ASP A 200 -8.00 10.19 8.77
CA ASP A 200 -6.78 9.41 8.87
C ASP A 200 -7.04 7.94 8.58
N MET A 201 -6.03 7.30 7.97
CA MET A 201 -5.98 5.86 7.74
C MET A 201 -5.02 5.24 8.76
N LEU A 202 -5.53 4.42 9.66
CA LEU A 202 -4.71 3.76 10.70
C LEU A 202 -4.05 2.51 10.12
N LEU A 203 -2.72 2.48 10.09
CA LEU A 203 -1.94 1.30 9.72
C LEU A 203 -1.25 0.72 10.96
N ILE A 204 -1.35 -0.58 11.17
CA ILE A 204 -0.69 -1.28 12.27
C ILE A 204 0.33 -2.27 11.70
N ARG A 205 1.60 -2.08 12.07
CA ARG A 205 2.63 -3.09 11.83
C ARG A 205 2.71 -4.02 13.05
N SER A 206 1.99 -5.13 12.96
CA SER A 206 1.96 -6.22 13.93
C SER A 206 3.23 -7.08 13.86
N GLY A 207 3.98 -7.05 12.76
CA GLY A 207 5.15 -7.90 12.56
C GLY A 207 4.82 -9.27 11.97
N PHE A 208 3.56 -9.50 11.59
CA PHE A 208 3.13 -10.74 10.97
C PHE A 208 3.94 -11.04 9.71
N THR A 209 3.98 -10.12 8.73
CA THR A 209 4.68 -10.38 7.46
C THR A 209 6.18 -10.65 7.68
N GLU A 210 6.85 -9.93 8.59
CA GLU A 210 8.28 -10.14 8.86
C GLU A 210 8.58 -11.55 9.38
N ASN A 211 7.67 -12.16 10.13
CA ASN A 211 7.84 -13.51 10.66
C ASN A 211 7.31 -14.57 9.71
N TYR A 212 6.22 -14.27 9.00
CA TYR A 212 5.57 -15.22 8.09
C TYR A 212 6.45 -15.56 6.89
N VAL A 213 7.20 -14.60 6.33
CA VAL A 213 8.12 -14.85 5.20
C VAL A 213 9.30 -15.76 5.55
N LYS A 214 9.55 -16.01 6.84
CA LYS A 214 10.65 -16.88 7.31
C LYS A 214 10.23 -18.35 7.41
N LEU A 215 8.94 -18.65 7.26
CA LEU A 215 8.43 -20.01 7.38
C LEU A 215 8.91 -20.88 6.21
N SER A 216 9.22 -22.14 6.50
CA SER A 216 9.30 -23.15 5.44
C SER A 216 7.94 -23.32 4.77
N GLU A 217 7.91 -23.93 3.59
CA GLU A 217 6.65 -24.16 2.87
C GLU A 217 5.65 -24.96 3.71
N ASP A 218 6.11 -26.03 4.37
CA ASP A 218 5.26 -26.85 5.24
C ASP A 218 4.74 -26.06 6.45
N GLN A 219 5.57 -25.21 7.05
CA GLN A 219 5.15 -24.37 8.17
C GLN A 219 4.10 -23.34 7.74
N GLU A 220 4.31 -22.71 6.57
CA GLU A 220 3.38 -21.76 5.98
C GLU A 220 2.04 -22.43 5.68
N ARG A 221 2.07 -23.57 5.01
CA ARG A 221 0.88 -24.39 4.67
C ARG A 221 0.11 -24.79 5.93
N ASN A 222 0.81 -25.30 6.94
CA ASN A 222 0.20 -25.68 8.22
C ASN A 222 -0.43 -24.46 8.93
N SER A 223 0.24 -23.31 8.92
CA SER A 223 -0.30 -22.07 9.49
C SER A 223 -1.55 -21.60 8.74
N ALA A 224 -1.52 -21.61 7.39
CA ALA A 224 -2.62 -21.16 6.55
C ALA A 224 -3.88 -22.06 6.65
N GLN A 225 -3.69 -23.36 6.89
CA GLN A 225 -4.76 -24.35 6.99
C GLN A 225 -5.27 -24.57 8.43
N THR A 226 -4.67 -23.90 9.42
CA THR A 226 -5.09 -24.01 10.82
C THR A 226 -6.54 -23.58 11.00
N THR A 227 -7.36 -24.44 11.62
CA THR A 227 -8.78 -24.19 11.90
C THR A 227 -9.07 -24.41 13.40
N PRO A 228 -9.64 -23.43 14.12
CA PRO A 228 -9.96 -22.08 13.66
C PRO A 228 -8.69 -21.28 13.31
N PRO A 229 -8.78 -20.27 12.41
CA PRO A 229 -7.63 -19.46 12.03
C PRO A 229 -6.92 -18.85 13.25
N LYS A 230 -5.59 -18.83 13.20
CA LYS A 230 -4.74 -18.18 14.21
C LYS A 230 -3.92 -17.09 13.55
N THR A 231 -4.23 -15.84 13.86
CA THR A 231 -3.53 -14.67 13.31
C THR A 231 -3.38 -13.62 14.38
N SER A 232 -2.18 -13.05 14.51
CA SER A 232 -2.01 -11.88 15.38
C SER A 232 -2.83 -10.70 14.87
N GLY A 233 -3.15 -9.75 15.75
CA GLY A 233 -3.87 -8.54 15.36
C GLY A 233 -4.44 -7.78 16.54
N VAL A 234 -5.24 -6.76 16.25
CA VAL A 234 -5.89 -5.93 17.27
C VAL A 234 -6.90 -6.75 18.06
N ALA A 235 -6.81 -6.68 19.39
CA ALA A 235 -7.78 -7.28 20.30
C ALA A 235 -9.15 -6.61 20.13
N GLN A 236 -10.22 -7.39 20.08
CA GLN A 236 -11.58 -6.84 20.08
C GLN A 236 -11.84 -6.14 21.42
N ASP A 237 -12.02 -4.82 21.36
CA ASP A 237 -12.17 -3.94 22.51
C ASP A 237 -13.02 -2.72 22.10
N GLU A 238 -14.12 -2.47 22.82
CA GLU A 238 -15.02 -1.35 22.53
C GLU A 238 -14.31 0.01 22.63
N ARG A 239 -13.26 0.12 23.45
CA ARG A 239 -12.45 1.35 23.55
C ARG A 239 -11.73 1.66 22.25
N MET A 240 -11.33 0.63 21.51
CA MET A 240 -10.72 0.82 20.19
C MET A 240 -11.78 1.22 19.15
N LEU A 241 -12.99 0.66 19.19
CA LEU A 241 -14.10 1.17 18.36
C LEU A 241 -14.38 2.64 18.67
N GLN A 242 -14.44 3.00 19.96
CA GLN A 242 -14.65 4.37 20.40
C GLN A 242 -13.55 5.29 19.86
N PHE A 243 -12.28 4.87 19.98
CA PHE A 243 -11.15 5.60 19.43
C PHE A 243 -11.27 5.82 17.91
N LEU A 244 -11.52 4.77 17.12
CA LEU A 244 -11.64 4.87 15.66
C LEU A 244 -12.79 5.80 15.26
N TRP A 245 -13.93 5.68 15.95
CA TRP A 245 -15.12 6.46 15.68
C TRP A 245 -14.94 7.94 15.99
N ASP A 246 -14.42 8.25 17.19
CA ASP A 246 -14.19 9.62 17.66
C ASP A 246 -13.11 10.34 16.86
N LYS A 247 -12.06 9.61 16.46
CA LYS A 247 -11.02 10.12 15.58
C LYS A 247 -11.46 10.19 14.12
N GLN A 248 -12.63 9.66 13.79
CA GLN A 248 -13.17 9.62 12.44
C GLN A 248 -12.14 9.02 11.47
N VAL A 249 -11.62 7.85 11.83
CA VAL A 249 -10.71 7.07 10.99
C VAL A 249 -11.47 6.64 9.75
N ALA A 250 -10.93 6.98 8.57
CA ALA A 250 -11.56 6.62 7.30
C ALA A 250 -11.43 5.13 7.00
N MET A 251 -10.40 4.49 7.58
CA MET A 251 -9.77 3.36 6.94
C MET A 251 -8.80 2.69 7.93
N VAL A 252 -8.81 1.36 8.04
CA VAL A 252 -7.84 0.62 8.87
C VAL A 252 -7.02 -0.35 8.03
N GLY A 253 -5.80 -0.64 8.43
CA GLY A 253 -4.93 -1.53 7.68
C GLY A 253 -3.76 -2.03 8.49
N GLY A 254 -3.02 -2.97 7.94
CA GLY A 254 -1.87 -3.55 8.61
C GLY A 254 -1.26 -4.72 7.87
N ASP A 255 -0.25 -5.32 8.47
CA ASP A 255 0.45 -6.49 7.93
C ASP A 255 -0.11 -7.83 8.47
N ALA A 256 -1.07 -7.79 9.40
CA ALA A 256 -1.84 -8.94 9.84
C ALA A 256 -2.91 -9.36 8.82
N PRO A 257 -3.16 -10.68 8.61
CA PRO A 257 -4.13 -11.17 7.62
C PRO A 257 -5.57 -10.72 7.87
N ALA A 258 -6.01 -10.68 9.13
CA ALA A 258 -7.35 -10.30 9.52
C ALA A 258 -7.43 -8.88 10.13
N TRP A 259 -6.31 -8.18 10.26
CA TRP A 259 -6.18 -6.93 11.05
C TRP A 259 -6.45 -7.10 12.57
N GLU A 260 -7.58 -7.71 12.93
CA GLU A 260 -7.92 -8.17 14.27
C GLU A 260 -7.28 -9.53 14.61
N CYS A 261 -7.11 -9.82 15.90
CA CYS A 261 -6.58 -11.11 16.31
C CYS A 261 -7.63 -12.22 16.14
N LEU A 262 -7.16 -13.38 15.69
CA LEU A 262 -7.94 -14.61 15.63
C LEU A 262 -7.20 -15.71 16.39
N PRO A 263 -7.90 -16.51 17.24
CA PRO A 263 -9.32 -16.37 17.60
C PRO A 263 -9.62 -15.04 18.34
N PRO A 264 -10.87 -14.57 18.32
CA PRO A 264 -11.24 -13.35 19.05
C PRO A 264 -11.00 -13.51 20.55
N VAL A 265 -10.76 -12.40 21.25
CA VAL A 265 -10.59 -12.44 22.71
C VAL A 265 -11.84 -13.02 23.38
N PRO A 266 -11.72 -13.83 24.45
CA PRO A 266 -12.87 -14.56 25.02
C PRO A 266 -14.04 -13.69 25.49
N SER A 267 -13.76 -12.43 25.85
CA SER A 267 -14.77 -11.45 26.29
C SER A 267 -15.51 -10.78 25.14
N SER A 268 -15.09 -10.98 23.88
CA SER A 268 -15.67 -10.29 22.74
C SER A 268 -17.01 -10.90 22.33
N ASN A 269 -17.95 -10.03 21.97
CA ASN A 269 -19.23 -10.36 21.36
C ASN A 269 -19.34 -9.87 19.90
N PHE A 270 -18.26 -9.32 19.34
CA PHE A 270 -18.20 -8.83 17.95
C PHE A 270 -16.86 -9.18 17.30
N LEU A 271 -16.81 -9.09 15.97
CA LEU A 271 -15.58 -8.98 15.21
C LEU A 271 -15.47 -7.58 14.60
N TYR A 272 -14.25 -7.05 14.48
CA TYR A 272 -14.07 -5.76 13.82
C TYR A 272 -14.52 -5.81 12.36
N HIS A 273 -14.36 -6.94 11.66
CA HIS A 273 -14.89 -7.06 10.29
C HIS A 273 -16.39 -6.79 10.20
N GLU A 274 -17.19 -7.19 11.21
CA GLU A 274 -18.63 -6.92 11.22
C GLU A 274 -18.89 -5.42 11.38
N VAL A 275 -18.29 -4.81 12.41
CA VAL A 275 -18.57 -3.40 12.76
C VAL A 275 -17.95 -2.44 11.74
N LEU A 276 -16.70 -2.68 11.33
CA LEU A 276 -16.00 -1.79 10.39
C LEU A 276 -16.59 -1.90 8.99
N LEU A 277 -16.68 -3.10 8.40
CA LEU A 277 -17.17 -3.25 7.02
C LEU A 277 -18.68 -3.12 6.96
N ALA A 278 -19.43 -3.99 7.65
CA ALA A 278 -20.89 -3.98 7.55
C ALA A 278 -21.52 -2.86 8.38
N GLY A 279 -20.95 -2.48 9.53
CA GLY A 279 -21.51 -1.41 10.37
C GLY A 279 -21.23 0.00 9.84
N TRP A 280 -19.97 0.31 9.57
CA TRP A 280 -19.53 1.68 9.26
C TRP A 280 -19.24 1.93 7.79
N GLY A 281 -19.14 0.86 6.98
CA GLY A 281 -18.62 0.98 5.63
C GLY A 281 -17.15 1.42 5.62
N CYS A 282 -16.39 1.03 6.64
CA CYS A 282 -14.98 1.29 6.83
C CYS A 282 -14.13 0.18 6.25
N GLN A 283 -13.49 0.49 5.13
CA GLN A 283 -12.68 -0.44 4.36
C GLN A 283 -11.37 -0.77 5.09
N GLY A 284 -10.88 -1.99 4.87
CA GLY A 284 -9.59 -2.46 5.35
C GLY A 284 -8.61 -2.57 4.19
N ALA A 285 -7.41 -1.99 4.22
CA ALA A 285 -6.48 -1.93 3.07
C ALA A 285 -5.11 -2.40 3.45
N LYS A 286 -4.47 -2.94 2.41
CA LYS A 286 -3.12 -3.41 2.41
C LYS A 286 -2.53 -3.00 1.05
N LYS A 287 -1.86 -1.85 1.03
CA LYS A 287 -0.59 -1.57 0.33
C LYS A 287 -0.61 -1.29 -1.25
N PHE A 288 0.36 -0.52 -1.87
CA PHE A 288 0.41 -0.07 -3.34
C PHE A 288 1.83 0.17 -4.01
N SER A 289 1.99 0.37 -5.38
CA SER A 289 3.28 0.54 -6.16
C SER A 289 3.35 1.54 -7.39
N PHE A 290 4.56 1.82 -7.94
CA PHE A 290 4.86 2.81 -9.02
C PHE A 290 4.78 2.32 -10.47
N GLU A 291 4.78 1.01 -10.66
CA GLU A 291 4.81 0.38 -12.00
C GLU A 291 3.53 0.66 -12.80
N GLN A 292 2.40 0.72 -12.09
CA GLN A 292 1.08 1.02 -12.66
C GLN A 292 1.00 2.47 -13.16
N ILE A 293 1.68 3.40 -12.49
CA ILE A 293 1.72 4.82 -12.89
C ILE A 293 2.59 4.98 -14.15
N ALA A 294 3.69 4.22 -14.24
CA ALA A 294 4.63 4.29 -15.34
C ALA A 294 4.01 3.87 -16.68
N GLN A 295 3.19 2.81 -16.67
CA GLN A 295 2.46 2.32 -17.83
C GLN A 295 1.49 3.35 -18.42
N HIS A 296 0.82 4.12 -17.56
CA HIS A 296 -0.20 5.07 -17.98
C HIS A 296 0.38 6.35 -18.60
N ILE A 297 1.58 6.75 -18.21
CA ILE A 297 2.24 7.97 -18.72
C ILE A 297 3.25 7.67 -19.83
N GLY A 298 3.32 6.43 -20.31
CA GLY A 298 4.21 6.03 -21.41
C GLY A 298 5.70 6.07 -21.05
N ARG A 299 6.05 5.89 -19.77
CA ARG A 299 7.44 5.92 -19.28
C ARG A 299 7.81 4.64 -18.54
N ASN A 300 9.12 4.41 -18.37
CA ASN A 300 9.58 3.37 -17.45
C ASN A 300 9.47 3.83 -15.99
N GLU A 301 9.40 2.87 -15.07
CA GLU A 301 9.23 3.09 -13.63
C GLU A 301 10.28 4.01 -13.00
N VAL A 302 11.53 3.98 -13.48
CA VAL A 302 12.63 4.80 -12.96
C VAL A 302 12.49 6.25 -13.42
N ALA A 303 12.13 6.46 -14.68
CA ALA A 303 11.85 7.79 -15.24
C ALA A 303 10.59 8.41 -14.61
N THR A 304 9.57 7.58 -14.38
CA THR A 304 8.35 7.97 -13.66
C THR A 304 8.70 8.35 -12.22
N ALA A 305 9.46 7.52 -11.51
CA ALA A 305 9.95 7.84 -10.17
C ALA A 305 10.76 9.15 -10.13
N ALA A 306 11.64 9.36 -11.12
CA ALA A 306 12.47 10.56 -11.21
C ALA A 306 11.65 11.85 -11.42
N ILE A 307 10.50 11.79 -12.08
CA ILE A 307 9.57 12.95 -12.22
C ILE A 307 9.00 13.32 -10.85
N PHE A 308 8.49 12.35 -10.10
CA PHE A 308 7.94 12.57 -8.76
C PHE A 308 8.99 13.06 -7.75
N TYR A 309 10.25 12.70 -7.94
CA TYR A 309 11.35 13.18 -7.09
C TYR A 309 11.98 14.50 -7.57
N GLY A 310 11.45 15.14 -8.62
CA GLY A 310 12.01 16.37 -9.17
C GLY A 310 13.43 16.21 -9.72
N GLN A 311 13.81 14.98 -10.09
CA GLN A 311 15.12 14.62 -10.63
C GLN A 311 15.09 14.57 -12.17
N SER A 312 13.92 14.35 -12.75
CA SER A 312 13.62 14.45 -14.17
C SER A 312 12.55 15.49 -14.41
N LYS A 313 12.63 16.20 -15.54
CA LYS A 313 11.60 17.15 -15.95
C LYS A 313 10.43 16.38 -16.57
N ALA A 314 9.21 16.67 -16.13
CA ALA A 314 8.02 16.16 -16.79
C ALA A 314 7.81 16.85 -18.16
N SER A 315 7.45 16.09 -19.18
CA SER A 315 6.97 16.65 -20.45
C SER A 315 5.52 17.12 -20.29
N PRO A 316 5.02 17.99 -21.18
CA PRO A 316 3.60 18.37 -21.20
C PRO A 316 2.65 17.16 -21.35
N GLU A 317 3.10 16.13 -22.07
CA GLU A 317 2.38 14.86 -22.21
C GLU A 317 2.37 14.07 -20.91
N ASP A 318 3.50 14.01 -20.18
CA ASP A 318 3.53 13.41 -18.84
C ASP A 318 2.57 14.15 -17.91
N ILE A 319 2.55 15.48 -17.94
CA ILE A 319 1.71 16.31 -17.07
C ILE A 319 0.23 16.09 -17.39
N THR A 320 -0.13 16.01 -18.68
CA THR A 320 -1.52 15.73 -19.12
C THR A 320 -1.96 14.33 -18.71
N ASN A 321 -1.13 13.32 -18.95
CA ASN A 321 -1.43 11.94 -18.62
C ASN A 321 -1.42 11.71 -17.10
N LEU A 322 -0.53 12.37 -16.36
CA LEU A 322 -0.53 12.38 -14.90
C LEU A 322 -1.74 13.12 -14.35
N ALA A 323 -2.15 14.24 -14.96
CA ALA A 323 -3.35 14.98 -14.55
C ALA A 323 -4.61 14.13 -14.72
N SER A 324 -4.72 13.42 -15.84
CA SER A 324 -5.82 12.50 -16.10
C SER A 324 -5.79 11.26 -15.20
N LEU A 325 -4.61 10.67 -14.97
CA LEU A 325 -4.46 9.47 -14.14
C LEU A 325 -4.69 9.75 -12.66
N LEU A 326 -4.13 10.86 -12.18
CA LEU A 326 -4.17 11.25 -10.79
C LEU A 326 -5.39 12.11 -10.46
N GLU A 327 -6.19 12.45 -11.47
CA GLU A 327 -7.38 13.31 -11.39
C GLU A 327 -7.07 14.68 -10.75
N ILE A 328 -5.87 15.20 -10.99
CA ILE A 328 -5.43 16.51 -10.52
C ILE A 328 -5.61 17.52 -11.66
N PRO A 329 -6.15 18.73 -11.40
CA PRO A 329 -6.23 19.77 -12.42
C PRO A 329 -4.86 20.00 -13.08
N GLN A 330 -4.80 19.90 -14.42
CA GLN A 330 -3.56 19.94 -15.18
C GLN A 330 -2.69 21.15 -14.83
N GLU A 331 -3.31 22.31 -14.63
CA GLU A 331 -2.68 23.58 -14.26
C GLU A 331 -1.83 23.47 -12.97
N VAL A 332 -2.27 22.66 -12.01
CA VAL A 332 -1.58 22.45 -10.73
C VAL A 332 -0.33 21.58 -10.93
N LEU A 333 -0.44 20.51 -11.72
CA LEU A 333 0.72 19.68 -12.06
C LEU A 333 1.70 20.43 -12.97
N GLU A 334 1.20 21.33 -13.81
CA GLU A 334 2.01 22.16 -14.69
C GLU A 334 2.80 23.20 -13.90
N GLU A 335 2.24 23.81 -12.84
CA GLU A 335 3.00 24.67 -11.94
C GLU A 335 4.15 23.92 -11.23
N GLN A 336 3.90 22.67 -10.82
CA GLN A 336 4.84 21.92 -9.96
C GLN A 336 5.89 21.12 -10.73
N LEU A 337 5.55 20.57 -11.91
CA LEU A 337 6.39 19.60 -12.63
C LEU A 337 7.03 20.18 -13.90
N SER A 338 6.65 21.39 -14.31
CA SER A 338 7.26 22.10 -15.45
C SER A 338 8.59 22.76 -15.13
N GLY A 339 8.93 22.86 -13.84
CA GLY A 339 10.17 23.44 -13.35
C GLY A 339 11.41 22.66 -13.84
N PHE A 340 12.57 23.30 -13.77
CA PHE A 340 13.83 22.61 -14.02
C PHE A 340 14.22 21.78 -12.78
N PRO A 341 14.54 20.48 -12.94
CA PRO A 341 14.88 19.61 -11.82
C PRO A 341 16.17 20.06 -11.11
N ASP A 342 16.19 20.01 -9.76
CA ASP A 342 17.39 20.29 -8.95
C ASP A 342 18.27 19.03 -8.90
N ARG A 343 19.17 18.93 -9.90
CA ARG A 343 20.07 17.79 -10.09
C ARG A 343 21.39 18.04 -9.36
N GLY A 344 21.42 17.92 -8.03
CA GLY A 344 22.70 17.95 -7.30
C GLY A 344 22.65 18.21 -5.80
N LYS A 345 21.58 18.79 -5.25
CA LYS A 345 21.49 19.03 -3.79
C LYS A 345 20.99 17.84 -2.97
N SER A 346 20.46 16.80 -3.63
CA SER A 346 19.74 15.71 -2.97
C SER A 346 20.62 14.62 -2.35
N VAL A 347 21.94 14.65 -2.56
CA VAL A 347 22.86 13.58 -2.09
C VAL A 347 24.16 14.19 -1.54
N GLU A 348 24.43 13.95 -0.26
CA GLU A 348 25.73 14.24 0.37
C GLU A 348 26.75 13.17 -0.09
N MET A 349 27.96 13.58 -0.52
CA MET A 349 28.98 12.68 -1.05
C MET A 349 30.11 12.42 -0.03
N PRO A 350 30.53 11.16 0.22
CA PRO A 350 30.00 9.94 -0.41
C PRO A 350 28.59 9.58 0.10
N PRO A 351 27.75 8.91 -0.71
CA PRO A 351 26.39 8.56 -0.32
C PRO A 351 26.38 7.68 0.93
N LYS A 352 25.45 7.93 1.86
CA LYS A 352 25.34 7.13 3.09
C LYS A 352 24.32 5.99 2.98
N GLU A 353 23.43 6.03 1.99
CA GLU A 353 22.44 4.98 1.76
C GLU A 353 23.14 3.74 1.19
N PRO A 354 22.97 2.54 1.79
CA PRO A 354 23.75 1.35 1.42
C PRO A 354 23.71 0.97 -0.07
N LEU A 355 22.55 0.99 -0.73
CA LEU A 355 22.46 0.59 -2.15
C LEU A 355 23.07 1.63 -3.09
N ILE A 356 22.82 2.92 -2.86
CA ILE A 356 23.43 4.03 -3.61
C ILE A 356 24.95 4.07 -3.35
N TYR A 357 25.38 3.78 -2.12
CA TYR A 357 26.79 3.64 -1.80
C TYR A 357 27.44 2.48 -2.56
N ARG A 358 26.77 1.35 -2.77
CA ARG A 358 27.31 0.25 -3.60
C ARG A 358 27.49 0.66 -5.06
N LEU A 359 26.59 1.47 -5.63
CA LEU A 359 26.79 2.02 -6.98
C LEU A 359 27.98 2.99 -7.04
N TYR A 360 28.13 3.82 -6.00
CA TYR A 360 29.30 4.67 -5.86
C TYR A 360 30.59 3.86 -5.70
N GLU A 361 30.58 2.79 -4.92
CA GLU A 361 31.70 1.86 -4.72
C GLU A 361 32.08 1.13 -6.03
N ILE A 362 31.11 0.76 -6.87
CA ILE A 362 31.38 0.21 -8.21
C ILE A 362 32.15 1.23 -9.08
N VAL A 363 31.73 2.49 -9.08
CA VAL A 363 32.44 3.56 -9.81
C VAL A 363 33.83 3.80 -9.20
N GLN A 364 33.96 3.77 -7.87
CA GLN A 364 35.23 3.95 -7.18
C GLN A 364 36.23 2.82 -7.52
N ASN A 365 35.77 1.57 -7.52
CA ASN A 365 36.63 0.40 -7.73
C ASN A 365 36.94 0.14 -9.21
N TYR A 366 35.95 0.34 -10.10
CA TYR A 366 36.06 -0.07 -11.50
C TYR A 366 35.99 1.09 -12.50
N GLY A 367 35.79 2.34 -12.05
CA GLY A 367 35.58 3.49 -12.93
C GLY A 367 36.72 3.72 -13.93
N TYR A 368 37.98 3.57 -13.52
CA TYR A 368 39.12 3.68 -14.44
C TYR A 368 39.18 2.54 -15.46
N ALA A 369 38.80 1.32 -15.05
CA ALA A 369 38.71 0.19 -15.97
C ALA A 369 37.60 0.40 -17.01
N TYR A 370 36.41 0.84 -16.57
CA TYR A 370 35.33 1.20 -17.49
C TYR A 370 35.74 2.33 -18.44
N LYS A 371 36.38 3.39 -17.93
CA LYS A 371 36.88 4.49 -18.76
C LYS A 371 37.85 3.98 -19.84
N ALA A 372 38.82 3.16 -19.47
CA ALA A 372 39.81 2.63 -20.41
C ALA A 372 39.15 1.79 -21.52
N VAL A 373 38.28 0.85 -21.16
CA VAL A 373 37.58 -0.01 -22.14
C VAL A 373 36.64 0.81 -23.05
N LEU A 374 35.97 1.83 -22.51
CA LEU A 374 35.14 2.73 -23.30
C LEU A 374 35.98 3.54 -24.31
N ASN A 375 37.12 4.08 -23.89
CA ASN A 375 38.01 4.81 -24.80
C ASN A 375 38.67 3.89 -25.84
N GLU A 376 38.96 2.63 -25.51
CA GLU A 376 39.44 1.64 -26.47
C GLU A 376 38.39 1.37 -27.56
N LYS A 377 37.13 1.19 -27.17
CA LYS A 377 36.04 0.84 -28.10
C LYS A 377 35.53 2.02 -28.93
N PHE A 378 35.51 3.22 -28.35
CA PHE A 378 34.83 4.38 -28.93
C PHE A 378 35.73 5.60 -29.16
N GLY A 379 37.03 5.51 -28.85
CA GLY A 379 37.99 6.60 -28.97
C GLY A 379 37.92 7.61 -27.81
N ASP A 380 38.57 8.76 -27.97
CA ASP A 380 38.57 9.82 -26.94
C ASP A 380 37.20 10.51 -26.85
N GLY A 381 36.63 10.55 -25.65
CA GLY A 381 35.25 11.01 -25.42
C GLY A 381 34.68 10.62 -24.06
N ILE A 382 33.41 10.96 -23.85
CA ILE A 382 32.63 10.62 -22.65
C ILE A 382 31.25 10.06 -23.00
N MET A 383 30.73 9.18 -22.15
CA MET A 383 29.34 8.75 -22.23
C MET A 383 28.43 9.83 -21.66
N SER A 384 27.40 10.22 -22.42
CA SER A 384 26.40 11.18 -21.96
C SER A 384 25.56 10.60 -20.82
N ALA A 385 25.47 11.33 -19.72
CA ALA A 385 24.47 11.10 -18.65
C ALA A 385 23.16 11.88 -18.89
N ILE A 386 23.04 12.61 -20.02
CA ILE A 386 21.90 13.46 -20.37
C ILE A 386 21.10 12.83 -21.52
N SER A 387 21.77 12.44 -22.61
CA SER A 387 21.21 11.59 -23.66
C SER A 387 21.40 10.13 -23.26
N PHE A 388 20.64 9.73 -22.25
CA PHE A 388 20.87 8.54 -21.47
C PHE A 388 19.56 7.79 -21.25
N SER A 389 19.64 6.46 -21.27
CA SER A 389 18.58 5.56 -20.84
C SER A 389 19.19 4.53 -19.90
N THR A 390 18.47 4.20 -18.83
CA THR A 390 18.84 3.08 -17.95
C THR A 390 17.69 2.11 -17.82
N LYS A 391 18.05 0.87 -17.56
CA LYS A 391 17.15 -0.22 -17.23
C LYS A 391 17.74 -0.98 -16.05
N VAL A 392 16.92 -1.31 -15.08
CA VAL A 392 17.27 -2.23 -14.00
C VAL A 392 16.45 -3.50 -14.25
N GLU A 393 17.14 -4.62 -14.32
CA GLU A 393 16.57 -5.92 -14.60
C GLU A 393 16.98 -6.90 -13.51
N LYS A 394 16.15 -7.91 -13.29
CA LYS A 394 16.49 -9.05 -12.45
C LYS A 394 16.84 -10.22 -13.35
N GLU A 395 18.05 -10.70 -13.26
CA GLU A 395 18.49 -11.95 -13.89
C GLU A 395 18.55 -13.04 -12.81
N THR A 396 18.12 -14.26 -13.12
CA THR A 396 18.24 -15.40 -12.22
C THR A 396 19.14 -16.44 -12.88
N ASP A 397 20.25 -16.78 -12.22
CA ASP A 397 21.15 -17.80 -12.75
C ASP A 397 20.61 -19.23 -12.57
N ALA A 398 21.32 -20.21 -13.12
CA ALA A 398 20.94 -21.63 -13.05
C ALA A 398 20.90 -22.19 -11.62
N ASP A 399 21.58 -21.52 -10.68
CA ASP A 399 21.63 -21.90 -9.25
C ASP A 399 20.54 -21.18 -8.44
N GLY A 400 19.71 -20.36 -9.08
CA GLY A 400 18.61 -19.63 -8.46
C GLY A 400 19.02 -18.32 -7.79
N ASN A 401 20.25 -17.84 -7.97
CA ASN A 401 20.67 -16.55 -7.44
C ASN A 401 20.12 -15.43 -8.30
N ASN A 402 19.65 -14.37 -7.65
CA ASN A 402 19.09 -13.21 -8.32
C ASN A 402 20.12 -12.09 -8.40
N TRP A 403 20.38 -11.65 -9.62
CA TRP A 403 21.33 -10.61 -9.98
C TRP A 403 20.57 -9.35 -10.38
N ALA A 404 20.92 -8.23 -9.76
CA ALA A 404 20.46 -6.92 -10.20
C ALA A 404 21.35 -6.48 -11.38
N VAL A 405 20.77 -6.46 -12.59
CA VAL A 405 21.44 -6.08 -13.82
C VAL A 405 21.09 -4.63 -14.11
N ILE A 406 22.08 -3.74 -14.03
CA ILE A 406 21.89 -2.32 -14.33
C ILE A 406 22.53 -2.03 -15.68
N THR A 407 21.68 -1.77 -16.68
CA THR A 407 22.15 -1.30 -17.99
C THR A 407 22.20 0.22 -17.98
N LEU A 408 23.40 0.77 -18.22
CA LEU A 408 23.65 2.20 -18.40
C LEU A 408 23.96 2.45 -19.87
N ARG A 409 23.00 3.02 -20.61
CA ARG A 409 23.16 3.30 -22.04
C ARG A 409 23.15 4.82 -22.26
N GLY A 410 24.32 5.39 -22.46
CA GLY A 410 24.47 6.78 -22.85
C GLY A 410 24.97 6.93 -24.29
N LYS A 411 24.57 8.01 -24.95
CA LYS A 411 25.17 8.41 -26.23
C LYS A 411 26.65 8.72 -26.03
N TRP A 412 27.53 8.19 -26.89
CA TRP A 412 28.95 8.55 -26.87
C TRP A 412 29.16 9.95 -27.44
N LEU A 413 29.94 10.78 -26.74
CA LEU A 413 30.27 12.15 -27.11
C LEU A 413 31.79 12.23 -27.31
N PRO A 414 32.28 12.12 -28.56
CA PRO A 414 33.71 12.23 -28.83
C PRO A 414 34.18 13.65 -28.54
N PHE A 415 35.39 13.78 -27.98
CA PHE A 415 36.00 15.10 -27.84
C PHE A 415 36.41 15.62 -29.22
N SER A 416 36.00 16.85 -29.54
CA SER A 416 36.50 17.52 -30.74
C SER A 416 37.99 17.77 -30.59
N ARG A 417 38.71 17.80 -31.71
CA ARG A 417 40.15 18.06 -31.72
C ARG A 417 40.52 19.51 -31.36
N PHE A 418 39.53 20.34 -31.06
CA PHE A 418 39.63 21.76 -30.67
C PHE A 418 38.46 22.11 -29.75
#